data_AF-A0A7X0DI49-F1
#
_entry.id   AF-A0A7X0DI49-F1
#
_cell.length_a   1.000
_cell.length_b   1.000
_cell.length_c   1.000
_cell.angle_alpha   90.00
_cell.angle_beta   90.00
_cell.angle_gamma   90.00
#
_symmetry.space_group_name_H-M   'P 1'
#
loop_
_entity.id
_entity.type
_entity.pdbx_description
1 polymer ?
#
loop_
_entity_poly.entity_id
_entity_poly.type
_entity_poly.pdbx_seq_one_letter_code
_entity_poly.pdbx_strand_id
1 'polypeptide(L)'
;MDRRYMVGVDFDIEGGQTQAQINNLVTYAAYAHTLYPNLRCSFTLATLGASDGSYGGLNGLGDMVVKAIQSAHLTNYTINLMAMHFGSASTSVCVVSGGKCNMGQSAIQAALNLEPHLRRCGQPD
;
A
#
# COMPACT_ATOMS: atom_id res chain seq x y z
N MET A 1 -11.46 -20.50 18.06
CA MET A 1 -10.86 -20.40 16.71
C MET A 1 -9.54 -21.15 16.73
N ASP A 2 -9.53 -22.36 16.17
CA ASP A 2 -8.29 -23.14 16.00
C ASP A 2 -7.41 -22.43 14.96
N ARG A 3 -6.24 -21.91 15.38
CA ARG A 3 -5.35 -21.07 14.55
C ARG A 3 -4.59 -21.86 13.47
N ARG A 4 -4.76 -23.18 13.38
CA ARG A 4 -3.93 -24.06 12.54
C ARG A 4 -4.09 -23.88 11.02
N TYR A 5 -5.05 -23.06 10.57
CA TYR A 5 -5.29 -22.82 9.14
C TYR A 5 -5.20 -21.35 8.73
N MET A 6 -4.86 -20.42 9.64
CA MET A 6 -4.67 -19.03 9.26
C MET A 6 -3.29 -18.86 8.61
N VAL A 7 -3.30 -18.54 7.32
CA VAL A 7 -2.10 -18.45 6.48
C VAL A 7 -1.65 -17.02 6.20
N GLY A 8 -2.40 -16.03 6.67
CA GLY A 8 -2.08 -14.62 6.52
C GLY A 8 -3.14 -13.69 7.09
N VAL A 9 -2.79 -12.40 7.14
CA VAL A 9 -3.65 -11.29 7.54
C VAL A 9 -3.52 -10.20 6.47
N ASP A 10 -4.65 -9.65 6.05
CA ASP A 10 -4.71 -8.45 5.22
C ASP A 10 -5.22 -7.28 6.07
N PHE A 11 -4.48 -6.18 6.04
CA PHE A 11 -4.85 -4.94 6.71
C PHE A 11 -5.41 -3.99 5.66
N ASP A 12 -6.74 -3.89 5.62
CA ASP A 12 -7.44 -2.91 4.81
C ASP A 12 -7.47 -1.56 5.56
N ILE A 13 -6.66 -0.61 5.10
CA ILE A 13 -6.40 0.66 5.80
C ILE A 13 -6.95 1.80 4.95
N GLU A 14 -8.18 2.20 5.26
CA GLU A 14 -8.96 3.15 4.45
C GLU A 14 -9.05 4.57 5.01
N GLY A 15 -8.84 4.78 6.32
CA GLY A 15 -8.99 6.10 6.92
C GLY A 15 -9.14 6.14 8.44
N GLY A 16 -8.87 7.32 9.01
CA GLY A 16 -9.09 7.61 10.43
C GLY A 16 -7.94 7.26 11.36
N GLN A 17 -6.88 6.62 10.87
CA GLN A 17 -5.68 6.31 11.67
C GLN A 17 -4.69 7.47 11.67
N THR A 18 -4.13 7.74 12.83
CA THR A 18 -2.94 8.57 13.03
C THR A 18 -1.67 7.79 12.71
N GLN A 19 -0.56 8.48 12.45
CA GLN A 19 0.74 7.83 12.25
C GLN A 19 1.12 6.92 13.43
N ALA A 20 0.81 7.31 14.68
CA ALA A 20 1.11 6.49 15.85
C ALA A 20 0.32 5.16 15.85
N GLN A 21 -0.95 5.17 15.42
CA GLN A 21 -1.74 3.95 15.28
C GLN A 21 -1.19 3.05 14.17
N ILE A 22 -0.77 3.62 13.05
CA ILE A 22 -0.13 2.88 11.96
C ILE A 22 1.20 2.26 12.41
N ASN A 23 2.05 3.01 13.10
CA ASN A 23 3.31 2.51 13.65
C ASN A 23 3.08 1.33 14.59
N ASN A 24 2.11 1.44 15.50
CA ASN A 24 1.76 0.38 16.43
C ASN A 24 1.26 -0.88 15.68
N LEU A 25 0.35 -0.71 14.72
CA LEU A 25 -0.17 -1.82 13.91
C LEU A 25 0.95 -2.57 13.20
N VAL A 26 1.84 -1.85 12.52
CA VAL A 26 2.95 -2.47 11.79
C VAL A 26 3.96 -3.11 12.74
N THR A 27 4.24 -2.50 13.89
CA THR A 27 5.11 -3.08 14.93
C THR A 27 4.55 -4.42 15.42
N TYR A 28 3.24 -4.51 15.66
CA TYR A 28 2.61 -5.77 16.05
C TYR A 28 2.61 -6.80 14.92
N ALA A 29 2.46 -6.39 13.67
CA ALA A 29 2.59 -7.28 12.51
C ALA A 29 4.01 -7.85 12.39
N ALA A 30 5.04 -7.00 12.56
CA ALA A 30 6.45 -7.41 12.58
C ALA A 30 6.74 -8.37 13.73
N TYR A 31 6.24 -8.08 14.94
CA TYR A 31 6.37 -8.98 16.08
C TYR A 31 5.69 -10.34 15.81
N ALA A 32 4.47 -10.35 15.26
CA ALA A 32 3.78 -11.58 14.90
C ALA A 32 4.56 -12.40 13.87
N HIS A 33 5.26 -11.76 12.93
CA HIS A 33 6.12 -12.44 11.96
C HIS A 33 7.29 -13.18 12.63
N THR A 34 7.82 -12.67 13.75
CA THR A 34 8.86 -13.39 14.52
C THR A 34 8.35 -14.68 15.17
N LEU A 35 7.05 -14.72 15.52
CA LEU A 35 6.40 -15.89 16.12
C LEU A 35 5.89 -16.88 15.06
N TYR A 36 5.48 -16.36 13.90
CA TYR A 36 4.90 -17.12 12.80
C TYR A 36 5.55 -16.70 11.46
N PRO A 37 6.76 -17.18 11.13
CA PRO A 37 7.50 -16.74 9.94
C PRO A 37 6.79 -17.02 8.60
N ASN A 38 5.87 -17.99 8.59
CA ASN A 38 5.07 -18.33 7.41
C ASN A 38 3.75 -17.54 7.32
N LEU A 39 3.44 -16.69 8.30
CA LEU A 39 2.27 -15.82 8.26
C LEU A 39 2.50 -14.71 7.25
N ARG A 40 1.64 -14.65 6.23
CA ARG A 40 1.68 -13.61 5.19
C ARG A 40 1.01 -12.34 5.69
N CYS A 41 1.68 -11.20 5.53
CA CYS A 41 1.09 -9.90 5.79
C CYS A 41 0.80 -9.18 4.47
N SER A 42 -0.43 -8.74 4.28
CA SER A 42 -0.84 -7.87 3.17
C SER A 42 -1.37 -6.56 3.71
N PHE A 43 -1.12 -5.48 2.98
CA PHE A 43 -1.66 -4.15 3.28
C PHE A 43 -2.43 -3.68 2.05
N THR A 44 -3.75 -3.60 2.19
CA THR A 44 -4.65 -3.07 1.17
C THR A 44 -4.74 -1.55 1.35
N LEU A 45 -4.21 -0.80 0.38
CA LEU A 45 -3.97 0.64 0.50
C LEU A 45 -4.59 1.43 -0.65
N ALA A 46 -5.09 2.62 -0.32
CA ALA A 46 -5.67 3.54 -1.29
C ALA A 46 -4.57 4.07 -2.22
N THR A 47 -4.81 3.93 -3.52
CA THR A 47 -3.83 4.25 -4.55
C THR A 47 -4.24 5.46 -5.39
N LEU A 48 -3.24 6.09 -5.98
CA LEU A 48 -3.39 7.13 -6.99
C LEU A 48 -2.81 6.62 -8.30
N GLY A 49 -3.45 6.96 -9.40
CA GLY A 49 -2.95 6.72 -10.76
C GLY A 49 -2.36 7.99 -11.36
N ALA A 50 -1.57 8.75 -10.59
CA ALA A 50 -1.07 10.05 -11.01
C ALA A 50 -0.31 9.94 -12.35
N SER A 51 -0.72 10.76 -13.31
CA SER A 51 -0.23 10.80 -14.69
C SER A 51 0.36 12.17 -15.05
N ASP A 52 0.75 12.96 -14.05
CA ASP A 52 1.34 14.30 -14.16
C ASP A 52 2.88 14.30 -14.03
N GLY A 53 3.49 13.11 -13.93
CA GLY A 53 4.93 12.96 -13.74
C GLY A 53 5.40 13.00 -12.28
N SER A 54 4.50 13.18 -11.31
CA SER A 54 4.82 13.11 -9.88
C SER A 54 5.12 11.69 -9.38
N TYR A 55 4.72 10.67 -10.14
CA TYR A 55 4.72 9.27 -9.73
C TYR A 55 3.94 9.00 -8.43
N GLY A 56 2.92 9.82 -8.12
CA GLY A 56 2.02 9.58 -6.99
C GLY A 56 1.31 8.24 -7.12
N GLY A 57 1.68 7.26 -6.26
CA GLY A 57 1.17 5.88 -6.30
C GLY A 57 0.28 5.51 -5.11
N LEU A 58 0.43 6.15 -3.96
CA LEU A 58 -0.41 5.95 -2.78
C LEU A 58 -0.92 7.31 -2.29
N ASN A 59 -2.05 7.30 -1.58
CA ASN A 59 -2.48 8.49 -0.85
C ASN A 59 -1.63 8.70 0.42
N GLY A 60 -1.86 9.80 1.14
CA GLY A 60 -1.09 10.11 2.34
C GLY A 60 -1.15 9.03 3.43
N LEU A 61 -2.27 8.32 3.57
CA LEU A 61 -2.38 7.23 4.54
C LEU A 61 -1.56 6.00 4.11
N GLY A 62 -1.59 5.64 2.83
CA GLY A 62 -0.74 4.58 2.30
C GLY A 62 0.75 4.90 2.46
N ASP A 63 1.14 6.16 2.27
CA ASP A 63 2.52 6.62 2.53
C ASP A 63 2.91 6.44 4.02
N MET A 64 2.01 6.77 4.96
CA MET A 64 2.24 6.51 6.39
C MET A 64 2.48 5.02 6.68
N VAL A 65 1.76 4.13 6.00
CA VAL A 65 1.90 2.67 6.15
C VAL A 65 3.24 2.18 5.60
N VAL A 66 3.61 2.59 4.38
CA VAL A 66 4.89 2.18 3.77
C VAL A 66 6.09 2.64 4.62
N LYS A 67 6.07 3.88 5.12
CA LYS A 67 7.11 4.39 6.02
C LYS A 67 7.18 3.60 7.33
N ALA A 68 6.03 3.23 7.90
CA ALA A 68 5.99 2.41 9.11
C ALA A 68 6.55 0.99 8.87
N ILE A 69 6.22 0.37 7.72
CA ILE A 69 6.75 -0.95 7.31
C ILE A 69 8.27 -0.92 7.20
N GLN A 70 8.80 0.11 6.52
CA GLN A 70 10.25 0.31 6.39
C GLN A 70 10.92 0.50 7.75
N SER A 71 10.35 1.33 8.62
CA SER A 71 10.86 1.59 9.97
C SER A 71 10.85 0.34 10.87
N ALA A 72 9.84 -0.54 10.71
CA ALA A 72 9.72 -1.78 11.47
C ALA A 72 10.56 -2.94 10.90
N HIS A 73 11.25 -2.73 9.77
CA HIS A 73 11.96 -3.77 9.03
C HIS A 73 11.09 -5.01 8.74
N LEU A 74 9.79 -4.82 8.55
CA LEU A 74 8.89 -5.92 8.21
C LEU A 74 9.22 -6.41 6.80
N THR A 75 9.51 -7.69 6.67
CA THR A 75 9.81 -8.35 5.38
C THR A 75 8.67 -9.30 5.00
N ASN A 76 8.73 -9.84 3.77
CA ASN A 76 7.75 -10.81 3.25
C ASN A 76 6.29 -10.32 3.34
N TYR A 77 6.08 -9.03 3.02
CA TYR A 77 4.75 -8.42 2.95
C TYR A 77 4.34 -8.15 1.50
N THR A 78 3.04 -7.96 1.29
CA THR A 78 2.46 -7.53 0.01
C THR A 78 1.78 -6.17 0.18
N ILE A 79 1.96 -5.27 -0.79
CA ILE A 79 1.09 -4.11 -0.95
C ILE A 79 0.03 -4.45 -1.99
N ASN A 80 -1.23 -4.47 -1.57
CA ASN A 80 -2.38 -4.68 -2.43
C ASN A 80 -3.03 -3.32 -2.74
N LEU A 81 -3.06 -2.92 -4.01
CA LEU A 81 -3.56 -1.60 -4.39
C LEU A 81 -5.09 -1.61 -4.52
N MET A 82 -5.77 -0.70 -3.84
CA MET A 82 -7.18 -0.39 -4.10
C MET A 82 -7.31 0.42 -5.38
N ALA A 83 -7.08 -0.21 -6.54
CA ALA A 83 -7.12 0.41 -7.88
C ALA A 83 -8.55 0.74 -8.33
N MET A 84 -9.25 1.52 -7.50
CA MET A 84 -10.63 1.90 -7.63
C MET A 84 -10.85 3.27 -6.96
N HIS A 85 -11.96 3.93 -7.27
CA HIS A 85 -12.38 5.17 -6.61
C HIS A 85 -11.28 6.25 -6.49
N PHE A 86 -10.51 6.51 -7.56
CA PHE A 86 -9.45 7.54 -7.58
C PHE A 86 -9.91 8.98 -7.26
N GLY A 87 -11.23 9.21 -7.18
CA GLY A 87 -11.82 10.50 -6.85
C GLY A 87 -12.14 11.34 -8.08
N SER A 88 -12.20 12.66 -7.89
CA SER A 88 -12.47 13.63 -8.95
C SER A 88 -11.34 13.64 -9.98
N ALA A 89 -11.67 13.66 -11.26
CA ALA A 89 -10.67 13.55 -12.32
C ALA A 89 -9.67 14.73 -12.31
N SER A 90 -8.42 14.40 -12.02
CA SER A 90 -7.26 15.26 -12.22
C SER A 90 -6.05 14.38 -12.56
N THR A 91 -5.08 14.94 -13.28
CA THR A 91 -3.83 14.22 -13.61
C THR A 91 -3.01 13.86 -12.37
N SER A 92 -3.25 14.51 -11.23
CA SER A 92 -2.61 14.20 -9.96
C SER A 92 -3.22 12.99 -9.23
N VAL A 93 -4.40 12.50 -9.63
CA VAL A 93 -5.05 11.34 -8.99
C VAL A 93 -5.28 10.17 -9.95
N CYS A 94 -5.38 10.42 -11.26
CA CYS A 94 -5.71 9.40 -12.25
C CYS A 94 -5.27 9.79 -13.67
N VAL A 95 -5.27 8.82 -14.59
CA VAL A 95 -5.13 9.07 -16.02
C VAL A 95 -6.45 9.64 -16.53
N VAL A 96 -6.46 10.90 -16.97
CA VAL A 96 -7.69 11.58 -17.42
C VAL A 96 -7.95 11.33 -18.92
N SER A 97 -9.19 10.98 -19.25
CA SER A 97 -9.69 10.86 -20.63
C SER A 97 -11.14 11.35 -20.70
N GLY A 98 -11.43 12.26 -21.64
CA GLY A 98 -12.79 12.82 -21.79
C GLY A 98 -13.31 13.53 -20.53
N GLY A 99 -12.42 14.14 -19.74
CA GLY A 99 -12.78 14.83 -18.49
C GLY A 99 -13.11 13.90 -17.31
N LYS A 100 -12.88 12.57 -17.44
CA LYS A 100 -13.07 11.57 -16.38
C LYS A 100 -11.80 10.76 -16.18
N CYS A 101 -11.68 10.08 -15.06
CA CYS A 101 -10.63 9.07 -14.89
C CYS A 101 -10.88 7.90 -15.83
N ASN A 102 -9.88 7.57 -16.65
CA ASN A 102 -9.82 6.28 -17.32
C ASN A 102 -9.38 5.24 -16.28
N MET A 103 -10.36 4.53 -15.70
CA MET A 103 -10.11 3.62 -14.58
C MET A 103 -9.09 2.51 -14.93
N GLY A 104 -9.18 1.94 -16.13
CA GLY A 104 -8.26 0.87 -16.56
C GLY A 104 -6.82 1.37 -16.70
N GLN A 105 -6.62 2.51 -17.35
CA GLN A 105 -5.28 3.11 -17.47
C GLN A 105 -4.75 3.62 -16.13
N SER A 106 -5.63 4.12 -15.26
CA SER A 106 -5.24 4.56 -13.92
C SER A 106 -4.79 3.40 -13.04
N ALA A 107 -5.42 2.23 -13.15
CA ALA A 107 -4.97 1.02 -12.45
C ALA A 107 -3.58 0.56 -12.90
N ILE A 108 -3.30 0.64 -14.21
CA ILE A 108 -1.95 0.35 -14.75
C ILE A 108 -0.94 1.38 -14.23
N GLN A 109 -1.28 2.67 -14.32
CA GLN A 109 -0.41 3.76 -13.87
C GLN A 109 -0.10 3.67 -12.36
N ALA A 110 -1.08 3.31 -11.54
CA ALA A 110 -0.92 3.08 -10.11
C ALA A 110 0.15 2.01 -9.82
N ALA A 111 0.11 0.88 -10.53
CA ALA A 111 1.11 -0.17 -10.39
C ALA A 111 2.51 0.30 -10.80
N LEU A 112 2.61 1.05 -11.91
CA LEU A 112 3.87 1.63 -12.38
C LEU A 112 4.45 2.67 -11.40
N ASN A 113 3.59 3.46 -10.76
CA ASN A 113 4.01 4.46 -9.77
C ASN A 113 4.52 3.83 -8.47
N LEU A 114 3.94 2.68 -8.07
CA LEU A 114 4.35 1.95 -6.87
C LEU A 114 5.65 1.17 -7.07
N GLU A 115 5.89 0.63 -8.27
CA GLU A 115 6.97 -0.32 -8.53
C GLU A 115 8.38 0.17 -8.08
N PRO A 116 8.79 1.43 -8.34
CA PRO A 116 10.06 1.96 -7.84
C PRO A 116 10.17 2.00 -6.31
N HIS A 117 9.05 2.15 -5.61
CA HIS A 117 9.01 2.18 -4.14
C HIS A 117 9.19 0.76 -3.56
N LEU A 118 8.72 -0.27 -4.24
CA LEU A 118 8.89 -1.67 -3.82
C LEU A 118 10.28 -2.21 -4.15
N ARG A 119 10.89 -1.81 -5.28
CA ARG A 119 12.25 -2.24 -5.62
C ARG A 119 13.31 -1.75 -4.64
N ARG A 120 13.10 -0.60 -3.99
CA ARG A 120 14.00 -0.07 -2.95
C ARG A 120 13.94 -0.86 -1.63
N CYS A 121 12.94 -1.71 -1.42
CA CYS A 121 12.85 -2.56 -0.23
C CYS A 121 13.68 -3.85 -0.33
N GLY A 122 14.42 -4.06 -1.43
CA GLY A 122 15.25 -5.25 -1.65
C GLY A 122 16.71 -4.98 -2.06
N GLN A 123 17.15 -3.72 -2.10
CA GLN A 123 18.55 -3.38 -2.36
C GLN A 123 19.18 -2.77 -1.10
N PRO A 124 20.30 -3.30 -0.60
CA PRO A 124 21.12 -2.57 0.36
C PRO A 124 21.72 -1.33 -0.31
N ASP A 125 21.90 -0.26 0.48
CA ASP A 125 22.62 0.96 0.08
C ASP A 125 24.03 0.66 -0.46
#